data_AF-A0A8J0U8D5-F1
#
_entry.id   AF-A0A8J0U8D5-F1
#
_cell.length_a   1.000
_cell.length_b   1.000
_cell.length_c   1.000
_cell.angle_alpha   90.00
_cell.angle_beta   90.00
_cell.angle_gamma   90.00
#
_symmetry.space_group_name_H-M   'P 1'
#
loop_
_entity.id
_entity.type
_entity.pdbx_description
1 polymer ?
#
loop_
_entity_poly.entity_id
_entity_poly.type
_entity_poly.pdbx_seq_one_letter_code
_entity_poly.pdbx_strand_id
1 'polypeptide(L)'
;MCLVNELARFNRIQPQYKLLDERGPAHSKLFTVQLTLGEQTWQAESTSIKKAQHAAASLALSETTLPKPAARHSKNHMNNNPACLLGKETLLLELNI
;
A
#
# COMPACT_ATOMS: atom_id res chain seq x y z
N MET A 1 -8.29 4.72 -8.78
CA MET A 1 -7.56 3.51 -9.25
C MET A 1 -6.36 3.29 -8.35
N CYS A 2 -6.18 2.09 -7.80
CA CYS A 2 -5.03 1.77 -6.94
C CYS A 2 -3.75 1.62 -7.78
N LEU A 3 -2.76 2.49 -7.55
CA LEU A 3 -1.50 2.53 -8.30
C LEU A 3 -0.73 1.20 -8.24
N VAL A 4 -0.77 0.50 -7.09
CA VAL A 4 -0.16 -0.83 -6.94
C VAL A 4 -0.79 -1.84 -7.89
N ASN A 5 -2.10 -1.78 -8.11
CA ASN A 5 -2.78 -2.71 -9.00
C ASN A 5 -2.40 -2.45 -10.47
N GLU A 6 -2.26 -1.18 -10.86
CA GLU A 6 -1.77 -0.82 -12.19
C GLU A 6 -0.32 -1.27 -12.40
N LEU A 7 0.54 -1.04 -11.42
CA LEU A 7 1.93 -1.52 -11.43
C LEU A 7 1.97 -3.04 -11.59
N ALA A 8 1.18 -3.76 -10.80
CA ALA A 8 1.14 -5.21 -10.83
C ALA A 8 0.67 -5.73 -12.20
N ARG A 9 -0.40 -5.15 -12.76
CA ARG A 9 -0.88 -5.49 -14.11
C ARG A 9 0.15 -5.21 -15.18
N PHE A 10 0.84 -4.07 -15.12
CA PHE A 10 1.89 -3.71 -16.08
C PHE A 10 3.05 -4.71 -16.06
N ASN A 11 3.45 -5.13 -14.86
CA ASN A 11 4.50 -6.11 -14.64
C ASN A 11 4.04 -7.56 -14.84
N ARG A 12 2.76 -7.78 -15.19
CA ARG A 12 2.12 -9.11 -15.29
C ARG A 12 2.29 -9.96 -14.03
N ILE A 13 2.26 -9.32 -12.87
CA ILE A 13 2.33 -9.96 -11.55
C ILE A 13 1.00 -9.81 -10.82
N GLN A 14 0.66 -10.81 -10.01
CA GLN A 14 -0.51 -10.75 -9.13
C GLN A 14 -0.10 -10.11 -7.81
N PRO A 15 -0.77 -9.03 -7.36
CA PRO A 15 -0.53 -8.50 -6.02
C PRO A 15 -1.19 -9.42 -4.99
N GLN A 16 -0.43 -9.82 -3.98
CA GLN A 16 -0.93 -10.68 -2.91
C GLN A 16 -0.82 -9.98 -1.57
N TYR A 17 -1.95 -9.82 -0.89
CA TYR A 17 -2.01 -9.29 0.47
C TYR A 17 -2.19 -10.43 1.46
N LYS A 18 -1.41 -10.43 2.54
CA LYS A 18 -1.49 -11.41 3.61
C LYS A 18 -1.49 -10.72 4.96
N LEU A 19 -2.45 -11.05 5.81
CA LEU A 19 -2.40 -10.68 7.23
C LEU A 19 -1.39 -11.61 7.91
N LEU A 20 -0.32 -11.04 8.45
CA LEU A 20 0.72 -11.79 9.17
C LEU A 20 0.43 -11.85 10.65
N ASP A 21 0.01 -10.73 11.23
CA ASP A 21 -0.07 -10.59 12.68
C ASP A 21 -1.23 -9.70 13.10
N GLU A 22 -1.82 -10.02 14.25
CA GLU A 22 -2.87 -9.24 14.88
C GLU A 22 -2.68 -9.29 16.40
N ARG A 23 -2.32 -8.15 16.99
CA ARG A 23 -1.91 -8.05 18.41
C ARG A 23 -2.54 -6.85 19.09
N GLY A 24 -2.45 -6.81 20.42
CA GLY A 24 -2.93 -5.69 21.22
C GLY A 24 -4.39 -5.79 21.67
N PRO A 25 -4.80 -4.93 22.62
CA PRO A 25 -6.15 -4.94 23.19
C PRO A 25 -7.19 -4.46 22.17
N ALA A 26 -8.47 -4.78 22.39
CA ALA A 26 -9.55 -4.47 21.44
C ALA A 26 -9.61 -2.98 21.03
N HIS A 27 -9.27 -2.06 21.94
CA HIS A 27 -9.25 -0.62 21.70
C HIS A 27 -7.94 -0.09 21.10
N SER A 28 -6.90 -0.93 20.98
CA SER A 28 -5.59 -0.58 20.42
C SER A 28 -4.97 -1.77 19.69
N LYS A 29 -5.78 -2.39 18.83
CA LYS A 29 -5.35 -3.55 18.04
C LYS A 29 -4.43 -3.09 16.92
N LEU A 30 -3.33 -3.81 16.74
CA LEU A 30 -2.35 -3.61 15.70
C LEU A 30 -2.40 -4.80 14.74
N PHE A 31 -2.40 -4.51 13.44
CA PHE A 31 -2.45 -5.48 12.37
C PHE A 31 -1.22 -5.32 11.49
N THR A 32 -0.53 -6.41 11.22
CA THR A 32 0.64 -6.48 10.34
C THR A 32 0.21 -7.12 9.03
N VAL A 33 0.30 -6.37 7.95
CA VAL A 33 -0.04 -6.85 6.61
C VAL A 33 1.20 -6.85 5.73
N GLN A 34 1.36 -7.92 4.98
CA GLN A 34 2.33 -8.05 3.91
C GLN A 34 1.67 -7.87 2.54
N LEU A 35 2.31 -7.10 1.66
CA LEU A 35 2.05 -7.06 0.24
C LEU A 35 3.22 -7.72 -0.49
N THR A 36 2.92 -8.72 -1.33
CA THR A 36 3.87 -9.36 -2.23
C THR A 36 3.57 -8.95 -3.67
N LEU A 37 4.59 -8.48 -4.41
CA LEU A 37 4.55 -8.21 -5.85
C LEU A 37 5.68 -9.00 -6.53
N GLY A 38 5.34 -10.13 -7.16
CA GLY A 38 6.34 -11.02 -7.76
C GLY A 38 7.26 -11.59 -6.67
N GLU A 39 8.57 -11.29 -6.75
CA GLU A 39 9.58 -11.71 -5.76
C GLU A 39 9.80 -10.70 -4.63
N GLN A 40 9.20 -9.51 -4.72
CA GLN A 40 9.36 -8.47 -3.70
C GLN A 40 8.23 -8.51 -2.68
N THR A 41 8.56 -8.22 -1.42
CA THR A 41 7.57 -8.16 -0.33
C THR A 41 7.78 -6.91 0.52
N TRP A 42 6.68 -6.32 0.97
CA TRP A 42 6.66 -5.19 1.89
C TRP A 42 5.69 -5.46 3.01
N GLN A 43 6.06 -5.06 4.21
CA GLN A 43 5.25 -5.27 5.40
C GLN A 43 4.96 -3.93 6.05
N ALA A 44 3.75 -3.77 6.56
CA ALA A 44 3.36 -2.58 7.30
C ALA A 44 2.40 -2.93 8.44
N GLU A 45 2.52 -2.16 9.51
CA GLU A 45 1.73 -2.31 10.73
C GLU A 45 0.77 -1.13 10.85
N SER A 46 -0.48 -1.38 11.24
CA SER A 46 -1.46 -0.32 11.46
C SER A 46 -2.59 -0.74 12.39
N THR A 47 -3.35 0.24 12.89
CA THR A 47 -4.51 -0.02 13.77
C THR A 47 -5.74 -0.59 13.06
N SER A 48 -5.63 -0.87 11.75
CA SER A 48 -6.66 -1.51 10.95
C SER A 48 -6.01 -2.22 9.77
N ILE A 49 -6.51 -3.40 9.42
CA ILE A 49 -6.06 -4.19 8.26
C ILE A 49 -6.01 -3.34 6.98
N LYS A 50 -7.03 -2.52 6.75
CA LYS A 50 -7.11 -1.64 5.56
C LYS A 50 -5.99 -0.60 5.55
N LYS A 51 -5.69 0.00 6.71
CA LYS A 51 -4.58 0.95 6.85
C LYS A 51 -3.23 0.26 6.64
N ALA A 52 -3.07 -0.96 7.15
CA ALA A 52 -1.86 -1.74 6.97
C ALA A 52 -1.65 -2.11 5.49
N GLN A 53 -2.71 -2.52 4.78
CA GLN A 53 -2.68 -2.76 3.33
C GLN A 53 -2.25 -1.50 2.56
N HIS A 54 -2.83 -0.35 2.89
CA HIS A 54 -2.49 0.92 2.24
C HIS A 54 -1.03 1.33 2.52
N ALA A 55 -0.58 1.18 3.76
CA ALA A 55 0.81 1.46 4.13
C ALA A 55 1.78 0.53 3.39
N ALA A 56 1.50 -0.77 3.34
CA ALA A 56 2.30 -1.73 2.57
C ALA A 56 2.31 -1.40 1.07
N ALA A 57 1.17 -0.95 0.51
CA ALA A 57 1.07 -0.48 -0.86
C ALA A 57 1.89 0.78 -1.13
N SER A 58 1.89 1.74 -0.20
CA SER A 58 2.68 2.97 -0.31
C SER A 58 4.19 2.70 -0.24
N LEU A 59 4.62 1.79 0.65
CA LEU A 59 5.99 1.28 0.71
C LEU A 59 6.39 0.61 -0.60
N ALA A 60 5.56 -0.29 -1.10
CA ALA A 60 5.81 -0.96 -2.38
C ALA A 60 6.01 0.04 -3.52
N LEU A 61 5.18 1.08 -3.66
CA LEU A 61 5.34 2.07 -4.72
C LEU A 61 6.65 2.87 -4.61
N SER A 62 7.13 3.09 -3.39
CA SER A 62 8.32 3.88 -3.09
C SER A 62 9.60 3.07 -3.23
N GLU A 63 9.60 1.81 -2.80
CA GLU A 63 10.79 0.95 -2.71
C GLU A 63 10.89 -0.09 -3.84
N THR A 64 9.81 -0.33 -4.60
CA THR A 64 9.84 -1.32 -5.68
C THR A 64 10.85 -0.96 -6.76
N THR A 65 11.53 -2.00 -7.23
CA THR A 65 12.45 -1.97 -8.37
C THR A 65 11.75 -2.40 -9.66
N LEU A 66 10.44 -2.69 -9.60
CA LEU A 66 9.65 -3.08 -10.77
C LEU A 66 9.57 -1.94 -11.78
N PRO A 67 9.67 -2.23 -13.09
CA PRO A 67 9.48 -1.22 -14.11
C PRO A 67 8.08 -0.61 -13.99
N LYS A 68 8.04 0.72 -13.85
CA LYS A 68 6.81 1.49 -13.78
C LYS A 68 6.34 1.78 -15.20
N PRO A 69 5.03 1.67 -15.52
CA PRO A 69 4.53 2.16 -16.80
C PRO A 69 4.95 3.62 -16.97
N ALA A 70 5.48 3.98 -18.14
CA ALA A 70 5.97 5.33 -18.41
C ALA A 70 4.91 6.35 -17.96
N ALA A 71 5.27 7.18 -16.99
CA ALA A 71 4.34 8.16 -16.44
C ALA A 71 3.81 9.02 -17.58
N ARG A 72 2.51 8.92 -17.87
CA ARG A 72 1.85 9.98 -18.63
C ARG A 72 2.05 11.24 -17.81
N HIS A 73 2.90 12.12 -18.31
CA HIS A 73 3.26 13.37 -17.65
C HIS A 73 1.98 14.18 -17.43
N SER A 74 1.60 14.35 -16.17
CA SER A 74 0.98 15.59 -15.72
C SER A 74 1.87 16.13 -14.59
N LYS A 75 2.67 17.14 -14.95
CA LYS A 75 3.48 17.92 -14.00
C LYS A 75 2.57 18.55 -12.93
N ASN A 76 3.16 18.75 -11.76
CA ASN A 76 2.76 19.56 -10.59
C ASN A 76 1.96 18.87 -9.48
N HIS A 77 2.67 18.47 -8.42
CA HIS A 77 2.63 19.22 -7.14
C HIS A 77 3.79 18.76 -6.24
N MET A 78 4.74 19.65 -5.99
CA MET A 78 5.73 19.53 -4.92
C MET A 78 4.99 19.53 -3.57
N ASN A 79 5.23 18.55 -2.70
CA ASN A 79 5.15 18.79 -1.27
C ASN A 79 6.21 17.97 -0.54
N ASN A 80 7.31 18.63 -0.20
CA ASN A 80 8.22 18.18 0.83
C ASN A 80 7.47 18.27 2.17
N ASN A 81 7.02 17.14 2.72
CA ASN A 81 6.58 17.11 4.10
C ASN A 81 7.26 15.93 4.83
N PRO A 82 8.15 16.20 5.80
CA PRO A 82 8.67 15.16 6.66
C PRO A 82 7.61 14.85 7.73
N ALA A 83 7.35 13.56 7.91
CA ALA A 83 6.62 12.98 9.04
C ALA A 83 5.07 13.04 8.99
N CYS A 84 4.52 11.82 9.09
CA CYS A 84 3.45 11.42 10.02
C CYS A 84 2.05 12.09 9.95
N LEU A 85 1.12 11.36 10.56
CA LEU A 85 -0.21 11.77 11.02
C LEU A 85 -1.38 11.54 10.06
N LEU A 86 -1.95 10.35 10.22
CA LEU A 86 -3.28 10.19 10.81
C LEU A 86 -4.40 11.05 10.17
N GLY A 87 -5.23 10.36 9.39
CA GLY A 87 -6.63 10.73 9.24
C GLY A 87 -6.90 11.83 8.21
N LYS A 88 -6.94 11.44 6.94
CA LYS A 88 -7.75 12.11 5.91
C LYS A 88 -8.31 11.00 5.02
N GLU A 89 -9.63 10.81 5.10
CA GLU A 89 -10.39 9.86 4.30
C GLU A 89 -9.97 9.89 2.82
N THR A 90 -9.55 8.75 2.28
CA THR A 90 -9.41 8.58 0.83
C THR A 90 -9.95 7.21 0.44
N LEU A 91 -11.23 7.25 0.06
CA LEU A 91 -11.89 6.41 -0.94
C LEU A 91 -11.96 4.90 -0.64
N LEU A 92 -13.07 4.52 0.01
CA LEU A 92 -13.71 3.22 -0.06
C LEU A 92 -14.17 2.89 -1.50
N LEU A 93 -13.26 2.51 -2.40
CA LEU A 93 -13.71 1.88 -3.65
C LEU A 93 -12.87 0.63 -3.99
N GLU A 94 -13.58 -0.49 -3.84
CA GLU A 94 -13.36 -1.81 -4.43
C GLU A 94 -12.15 -2.61 -3.98
N LEU A 95 -12.34 -3.36 -2.89
CA LEU A 95 -11.77 -4.69 -2.70
C LEU A 95 -12.83 -5.57 -2.03
N ASN A 96 -13.90 -5.82 -2.79
CA ASN A 96 -14.67 -7.04 -2.64
C ASN A 96 -13.94 -8.09 -3.49
N ILE A 97 -13.46 -9.15 -2.83
CA ILE A 97 -13.20 -10.44 -3.50
C ILE A 97 -14.53 -10.94 -4.06
#